data_AF-A0A9R0Z1F7-F1
#
_entry.id   AF-A0A9R0Z1F7-F1
#
_cell.length_a   1.000
_cell.length_b   1.000
_cell.length_c   1.000
_cell.angle_alpha   90.00
_cell.angle_beta   90.00
_cell.angle_gamma   90.00
#
_symmetry.space_group_name_H-M   'P 1'
#
loop_
_entity.id
_entity.type
_entity.pdbx_description
1 polymer ?
#
loop_
_entity_poly.entity_id
_entity_poly.type
_entity_poly.pdbx_seq_one_letter_code
_entity_poly.pdbx_strand_id
1 'polypeptide(L)'
;MENVVVLIVGAGPVGLATEACLSQFSIPYVIVERESCSASLWRNRAYDRLKLHLAKEFCELPHMSYPLDAPTYIPKTLFVKYLDDYVERFNIQPKYLTSVESSTFDNEEKCWSIVAHDLAKSTIVRFTAKFLVVASGENSAENIPMIPGLQSFPGDVIHCSSYKSGKSYYGMNVLVVGSGNSGMEIAYDLAAHGANTSIIIRSPIHVMTKELIRLGMTLARRLPLNLVDNLLVMAANLIFGDLY
;
A
#
# COMPACT_ATOMS: atom_id res chain seq x y z
N MET A 1 -28.36 14.49 4.74
CA MET A 1 -27.21 15.02 3.99
C MET A 1 -26.28 15.64 5.02
N GLU A 2 -25.06 15.12 5.15
CA GLU A 2 -24.08 15.57 6.14
C GLU A 2 -23.16 16.62 5.52
N ASN A 3 -23.11 17.82 6.09
CA ASN A 3 -22.21 18.89 5.64
C ASN A 3 -20.90 18.81 6.43
N VAL A 4 -19.79 18.68 5.72
CA VAL A 4 -18.44 18.57 6.30
C VAL A 4 -17.49 19.55 5.62
N VAL A 5 -16.43 19.98 6.31
CA VAL A 5 -15.42 20.84 5.68
C VAL A 5 -14.51 20.00 4.79
N VAL A 6 -13.94 18.93 5.34
CA VAL A 6 -13.12 17.96 4.60
C VAL A 6 -13.72 16.56 4.74
N LEU A 7 -13.88 15.85 3.62
CA LEU A 7 -14.15 14.41 3.63
C LEU A 7 -12.89 13.65 3.20
N ILE A 8 -12.39 12.76 4.06
CA ILE A 8 -11.27 11.87 3.78
C ILE A 8 -11.81 10.49 3.45
N VAL A 9 -11.45 9.94 2.29
CA VAL A 9 -11.89 8.63 1.82
C VAL A 9 -10.75 7.63 1.94
N GLY A 10 -10.82 6.75 2.94
CA GLY A 10 -9.86 5.70 3.23
C GLY A 10 -9.10 5.93 4.54
N ALA A 11 -9.03 4.89 5.39
CA ALA A 11 -8.27 4.85 6.64
C ALA A 11 -6.99 4.01 6.50
N GLY A 12 -6.32 4.13 5.36
CA GLY A 12 -4.94 3.70 5.17
C GLY A 12 -3.93 4.72 5.72
N PRO A 13 -2.61 4.46 5.61
CA PRO A 13 -1.57 5.34 6.13
C PRO A 13 -1.71 6.82 5.71
N VAL A 14 -2.11 7.06 4.45
CA VAL A 14 -2.34 8.42 3.91
C VAL A 14 -3.53 9.11 4.58
N GLY A 15 -4.65 8.39 4.75
CA GLY A 15 -5.84 8.94 5.38
C GLY A 15 -5.63 9.28 6.84
N LEU A 16 -4.98 8.37 7.58
CA LEU A 16 -4.61 8.57 8.98
C LEU A 16 -3.66 9.76 9.16
N ALA A 17 -2.62 9.86 8.32
CA ALA A 17 -1.70 11.00 8.35
C ALA A 17 -2.39 12.33 8.01
N THR A 18 -3.27 12.33 7.02
CA THR A 18 -4.03 13.54 6.63
C THR A 18 -4.87 14.02 7.80
N GLU A 19 -5.59 13.10 8.44
CA GLU A 19 -6.48 13.40 9.55
C GLU A 19 -5.73 13.95 10.78
N ALA A 20 -4.59 13.35 11.14
CA ALA A 20 -3.73 13.86 12.20
C ALA A 20 -3.19 15.27 11.89
N CYS A 21 -2.81 15.55 10.64
CA CYS A 21 -2.38 16.88 10.22
C CYS A 21 -3.52 17.90 10.31
N LEU A 22 -4.73 17.58 9.81
CA LEU A 22 -5.89 18.47 9.89
C LEU A 22 -6.28 18.79 11.34
N SER A 23 -6.18 17.80 12.23
CA SER A 23 -6.41 17.95 13.66
C SER A 23 -5.51 19.01 14.28
N GLN A 24 -4.22 19.06 13.92
CA GLN A 24 -3.30 20.07 14.43
C GLN A 24 -3.68 21.50 14.03
N PHE A 25 -4.30 21.66 12.86
CA PHE A 25 -4.78 22.96 12.39
C PHE A 25 -6.23 23.25 12.81
N SER A 26 -6.84 22.40 13.65
CA SER A 26 -8.24 22.53 14.07
C SER A 26 -9.22 22.62 12.90
N ILE A 27 -8.91 21.95 11.79
CA ILE A 27 -9.78 21.92 10.60
C ILE A 27 -10.77 20.77 10.78
N PRO A 28 -12.10 21.00 10.72
CA PRO A 28 -13.08 19.93 10.84
C PRO A 28 -13.00 18.94 9.67
N TYR A 29 -13.09 17.65 9.96
CA TYR A 29 -13.08 16.61 8.94
C TYR A 29 -14.01 15.45 9.32
N VAL A 30 -14.31 14.63 8.32
CA VAL A 30 -14.84 13.28 8.51
C VAL A 30 -13.98 12.33 7.70
N ILE A 31 -13.59 11.21 8.31
CA ILE A 31 -12.90 10.11 7.63
C ILE A 31 -13.86 8.92 7.50
N VAL A 32 -13.95 8.36 6.30
CA VAL A 32 -14.75 7.17 5.99
C VAL A 32 -13.85 6.05 5.48
N GLU A 33 -14.14 4.81 5.88
CA GLU A 33 -13.41 3.62 5.45
C GLU A 33 -14.42 2.54 5.06
N ARG A 34 -14.19 1.90 3.91
CA ARG A 34 -15.08 0.87 3.39
C ARG A 34 -15.02 -0.39 4.24
N GLU A 35 -13.84 -0.74 4.72
CA GLU A 35 -13.61 -1.96 5.50
C GLU A 35 -13.94 -1.75 6.98
N SER A 36 -13.95 -2.82 7.77
CA SER A 36 -14.23 -2.78 9.21
C SER A 36 -13.05 -2.36 10.08
N CYS A 37 -11.91 -2.02 9.48
CA CYS A 37 -10.68 -1.69 10.19
C CYS A 37 -9.77 -0.75 9.39
N SER A 38 -8.92 0.00 10.10
CA SER A 38 -7.86 0.80 9.48
C SER A 38 -6.77 -0.08 8.88
N ALA A 39 -6.14 0.40 7.81
CA ALA A 39 -5.04 -0.27 7.12
C ALA A 39 -5.38 -1.71 6.66
N SER A 40 -6.62 -1.92 6.22
CA SER A 40 -7.17 -3.22 5.80
C SER A 40 -6.29 -3.97 4.78
N LEU A 41 -5.66 -3.27 3.82
CA LEU A 41 -4.72 -3.85 2.88
C LEU A 41 -3.59 -4.61 3.60
N TRP A 42 -3.00 -3.98 4.62
CA TRP A 42 -1.89 -4.53 5.39
C TRP A 42 -2.34 -5.68 6.29
N ARG A 43 -3.54 -5.61 6.86
CA ARG A 43 -4.07 -6.67 7.73
C ARG A 43 -4.50 -7.89 6.92
N ASN A 44 -5.32 -7.67 5.90
CA ASN A 44 -6.12 -8.70 5.27
C ASN A 44 -5.55 -9.19 3.94
N ARG A 45 -4.75 -8.37 3.22
CA ARG A 45 -4.31 -8.67 1.84
C ARG A 45 -2.80 -8.78 1.67
N ALA A 46 -2.00 -8.35 2.64
CA ALA A 46 -0.55 -8.55 2.62
C ALA A 46 -0.16 -9.98 3.04
N TYR A 47 0.89 -10.51 2.41
CA TYR A 47 1.53 -11.78 2.78
C TYR A 47 2.35 -11.66 4.06
N ASP A 48 2.60 -12.79 4.72
CA ASP A 48 3.06 -12.78 6.13
C ASP A 48 4.51 -12.35 6.28
N ARG A 49 5.36 -12.69 5.30
CA ARG A 49 6.78 -12.35 5.30
C ARG A 49 7.06 -10.88 4.98
N LEU A 50 6.05 -10.12 4.57
CA LEU A 50 6.22 -8.76 4.09
C LEU A 50 7.02 -7.90 5.10
N LYS A 51 8.04 -7.23 4.57
CA LYS A 51 8.76 -6.15 5.23
C LYS A 51 8.70 -4.93 4.32
N LEU A 52 8.67 -3.73 4.90
CA LEU A 52 8.83 -2.52 4.11
C LEU A 52 10.14 -2.57 3.32
N HIS A 53 10.08 -2.17 2.05
CA HIS A 53 11.26 -2.09 1.19
C HIS A 53 12.08 -0.82 1.44
N LEU A 54 11.46 0.19 2.04
CA LEU A 54 12.09 1.44 2.44
C LEU A 54 12.52 1.39 3.90
N ALA A 55 13.57 2.14 4.22
CA ALA A 55 14.05 2.28 5.58
C ALA A 55 13.07 3.09 6.45
N LYS A 56 13.01 2.78 7.75
CA LYS A 56 12.00 3.29 8.68
C LYS A 56 11.88 4.81 8.69
N GLU A 57 12.99 5.53 8.56
CA GLU A 57 13.05 7.00 8.52
C GLU A 57 12.32 7.64 7.32
N PHE A 58 11.93 6.83 6.34
CA PHE A 58 11.16 7.25 5.17
C PHE A 58 9.71 6.74 5.20
N CYS A 59 9.33 6.01 6.24
CA CYS A 59 8.00 5.43 6.40
C CYS A 59 7.29 5.93 7.66
N GLU A 60 7.78 7.01 8.26
CA GLU A 60 7.16 7.66 9.40
C GLU A 60 5.96 8.48 8.94
N LEU A 61 4.83 8.31 9.61
CA LEU A 61 3.71 9.23 9.49
C LEU A 61 4.00 10.51 10.27
N PRO A 62 3.41 11.64 9.84
CA PRO A 62 3.60 12.92 10.50
C PRO A 62 3.37 12.83 12.00
N HIS A 63 4.24 13.49 12.77
CA HIS A 63 4.14 13.65 14.23
C HIS A 63 4.36 12.38 15.06
N MET A 64 4.77 11.26 14.45
CA MET A 64 5.10 10.04 15.17
C MET A 64 6.22 9.26 14.48
N SER A 65 7.44 9.42 14.98
CA SER A 65 8.59 8.62 14.52
C SER A 65 8.55 7.19 15.05
N TYR A 66 9.30 6.28 14.40
CA TYR A 66 9.50 4.94 14.93
C TYR A 66 10.40 4.97 16.18
N PRO A 67 10.27 3.98 17.09
CA PRO A 67 11.23 3.77 18.16
C PRO A 67 12.67 3.63 17.65
N LEU A 68 13.65 4.09 18.43
CA LEU A 68 15.06 4.06 18.05
C LEU A 68 15.57 2.63 17.81
N ASP A 69 15.10 1.68 18.62
CA ASP A 69 15.39 0.25 18.57
C ASP A 69 14.60 -0.50 17.49
N ALA A 70 13.64 0.13 16.81
CA ALA A 70 12.90 -0.50 15.72
C ALA A 70 13.84 -0.89 14.57
N PRO A 71 13.63 -2.05 13.90
CA PRO A 71 14.43 -2.47 12.77
C PRO A 71 14.47 -1.42 11.65
N THR A 72 15.57 -1.33 10.90
CA THR A 72 15.67 -0.44 9.72
C THR A 72 14.57 -0.72 8.71
N TYR A 73 14.25 -1.99 8.46
CA TYR A 73 13.18 -2.42 7.55
C TYR A 73 12.07 -3.06 8.37
N ILE A 74 10.95 -2.35 8.49
CA ILE A 74 9.87 -2.69 9.40
C ILE A 74 9.08 -3.90 8.87
N PRO A 75 8.96 -5.00 9.63
CA PRO A 75 8.05 -6.10 9.30
C PRO A 75 6.59 -5.67 9.32
N LYS A 76 5.75 -6.33 8.51
CA LYS A 76 4.28 -6.12 8.45
C LYS A 76 3.65 -5.99 9.83
N THR A 77 3.97 -6.90 10.76
CA THR A 77 3.39 -6.92 12.10
C THR A 77 3.72 -5.67 12.91
N LEU A 78 4.97 -5.19 12.84
CA LEU A 78 5.38 -3.95 13.49
C LEU A 78 4.80 -2.71 12.80
N PHE A 79 4.63 -2.75 11.48
CA PHE A 79 3.99 -1.66 10.74
C PHE A 79 2.50 -1.53 11.10
N VAL A 80 1.78 -2.65 11.15
CA VAL A 80 0.38 -2.66 11.58
C VAL A 80 0.24 -2.17 13.03
N LYS A 81 1.12 -2.63 13.93
CA LYS A 81 1.16 -2.12 15.31
C LYS A 81 1.42 -0.61 15.36
N TYR A 82 2.38 -0.12 14.57
CA TYR A 82 2.67 1.31 14.49
C TYR A 82 1.44 2.13 14.06
N LEU A 83 0.63 1.62 13.11
CA LEU A 83 -0.61 2.27 12.71
C LEU A 83 -1.69 2.20 13.79
N ASP A 84 -1.79 1.11 14.55
CA ASP A 84 -2.67 1.00 15.72
C ASP A 84 -2.28 2.02 16.79
N ASP A 85 -1.00 2.09 17.13
CA ASP A 85 -0.47 3.05 18.10
C ASP A 85 -0.68 4.51 17.61
N TYR A 86 -0.63 4.75 16.28
CA TYR A 86 -0.93 6.05 15.67
C TYR A 86 -2.40 6.43 15.82
N VAL A 87 -3.32 5.52 15.50
CA VAL A 87 -4.76 5.71 15.66
C VAL A 87 -5.12 6.02 17.12
N GLU A 88 -4.54 5.28 18.07
CA GLU A 88 -4.77 5.50 19.50
C GLU A 88 -4.21 6.87 19.95
N ARG A 89 -2.97 7.18 19.58
CA ARG A 89 -2.29 8.42 19.99
C ARG A 89 -3.01 9.68 19.55
N PHE A 90 -3.57 9.68 18.35
CA PHE A 90 -4.28 10.83 17.79
C PHE A 90 -5.81 10.72 17.95
N ASN A 91 -6.30 9.69 18.65
CA ASN A 91 -7.73 9.42 18.84
C ASN A 91 -8.53 9.45 17.54
N ILE A 92 -8.00 8.78 16.51
CA ILE A 92 -8.56 8.76 15.16
C ILE A 92 -9.78 7.84 15.15
N GLN A 93 -10.93 8.34 14.66
CA GLN A 93 -12.18 7.58 14.66
C GLN A 93 -12.81 7.53 13.26
N PRO A 94 -12.35 6.63 12.37
CA PRO A 94 -12.95 6.43 11.06
C PRO A 94 -14.39 5.93 11.16
N LYS A 95 -15.27 6.45 10.30
CA LYS A 95 -16.55 5.83 10.01
C LYS A 95 -16.31 4.60 9.14
N TYR A 96 -16.13 3.45 9.79
CA TYR A 96 -15.96 2.16 9.11
C TYR A 96 -17.21 1.73 8.38
N LEU A 97 -17.07 0.70 7.53
CA LEU A 97 -18.16 0.13 6.74
C LEU A 97 -18.91 1.19 5.90
N THR A 98 -18.20 2.22 5.45
CA THR A 98 -18.75 3.31 4.65
C THR A 98 -18.00 3.40 3.31
N SER A 99 -18.63 2.88 2.26
CA SER A 99 -18.05 2.87 0.90
C SER A 99 -18.46 4.12 0.14
N VAL A 100 -17.50 4.95 -0.28
CA VAL A 100 -17.79 6.04 -1.23
C VAL A 100 -17.92 5.46 -2.63
N GLU A 101 -19.03 5.75 -3.30
CA GLU A 101 -19.37 5.21 -4.62
C GLU A 101 -19.19 6.22 -5.74
N SER A 102 -19.46 7.51 -5.46
CA SER A 102 -19.29 8.59 -6.43
C SER A 102 -19.10 9.94 -5.77
N SER A 103 -18.45 10.85 -6.49
CA SER A 103 -18.25 12.24 -6.09
C SER A 103 -18.33 13.15 -7.31
N THR A 104 -19.11 14.22 -7.22
CA THR A 104 -19.23 15.23 -8.28
C THR A 104 -18.97 16.60 -7.68
N PHE A 105 -18.14 17.41 -8.34
CA PHE A 105 -17.93 18.79 -7.91
C PHE A 105 -19.01 19.69 -8.48
N ASP A 106 -19.66 20.45 -7.60
CA ASP A 106 -20.62 21.49 -7.95
C ASP A 106 -19.88 22.83 -8.09
N ASN A 107 -19.92 23.40 -9.29
CA ASN A 107 -19.24 24.67 -9.60
C ASN A 107 -19.97 25.89 -9.03
N GLU A 108 -21.29 25.83 -8.84
CA GLU A 108 -22.08 26.94 -8.31
C GLU A 108 -21.88 27.05 -6.80
N GLU A 109 -22.05 25.93 -6.10
CA GLU A 109 -21.91 25.83 -4.65
C GLU A 109 -20.45 25.69 -4.18
N LYS A 110 -19.52 25.48 -5.13
CA LYS A 110 -18.07 25.27 -4.90
C LYS A 110 -17.80 24.18 -3.85
N CYS A 111 -18.56 23.08 -3.94
CA CYS A 111 -18.46 21.95 -3.03
C CYS A 111 -18.61 20.62 -3.76
N TRP A 112 -18.13 19.57 -3.13
CA TRP A 112 -18.32 18.19 -3.57
C TRP A 112 -19.64 17.65 -3.05
N SER A 113 -20.41 17.03 -3.93
CA SER A 113 -21.53 16.15 -3.60
C SER A 113 -21.06 14.71 -3.69
N ILE A 114 -21.08 13.99 -2.56
CA ILE A 114 -20.55 12.63 -2.45
C ILE A 114 -21.68 11.68 -2.06
N VAL A 115 -21.76 10.56 -2.78
CA VAL A 115 -22.65 9.44 -2.47
C VAL A 115 -21.81 8.32 -1.87
N ALA A 116 -22.20 7.87 -0.69
CA ALA A 116 -21.60 6.76 0.01
C ALA A 116 -22.68 5.76 0.44
N HIS A 117 -22.25 4.56 0.78
CA HIS A 117 -23.09 3.47 1.26
C HIS A 117 -22.58 3.02 2.64
N ASP A 118 -23.43 3.17 3.66
CA ASP A 118 -23.24 2.55 4.97
C ASP A 118 -23.57 1.06 4.81
N LEU A 119 -22.52 0.23 4.70
CA LEU A 119 -22.60 -1.20 4.49
C LEU A 119 -23.16 -1.93 5.72
N ALA A 120 -23.02 -1.36 6.92
CA ALA A 120 -23.57 -1.95 8.14
C ALA A 120 -25.10 -1.85 8.18
N LYS A 121 -25.63 -0.71 7.72
CA LYS A 121 -27.09 -0.45 7.68
C LYS A 121 -27.71 -0.73 6.32
N SER A 122 -26.90 -0.98 5.29
CA SER A 122 -27.33 -1.07 3.89
C SER A 122 -28.12 0.16 3.42
N THR A 123 -27.64 1.35 3.80
CA THR A 123 -28.29 2.63 3.48
C THR A 123 -27.36 3.58 2.75
N ILE A 124 -27.93 4.37 1.84
CA ILE A 124 -27.21 5.45 1.16
C ILE A 124 -27.03 6.63 2.13
N VAL A 125 -25.80 7.11 2.22
CA VAL A 125 -25.40 8.32 2.95
C VAL A 125 -24.92 9.36 1.94
N ARG A 126 -25.31 10.61 2.12
CA ARG A 126 -24.90 11.72 1.25
C ARG A 126 -24.11 12.74 2.05
N PHE A 127 -22.93 13.08 1.56
CA PHE A 127 -22.09 14.12 2.12
C PHE A 127 -22.00 15.30 1.16
N THR A 128 -21.89 16.49 1.73
CA THR A 128 -21.45 17.69 1.03
C THR A 128 -20.15 18.15 1.67
N ALA A 129 -19.08 18.31 0.90
CA ALA A 129 -17.75 18.64 1.41
C ALA A 129 -17.11 19.80 0.65
N LYS A 130 -16.46 20.75 1.33
CA LYS A 130 -15.66 21.79 0.62
C LYS A 130 -14.42 21.19 -0.02
N PHE A 131 -13.78 20.25 0.68
CA PHE A 131 -12.60 19.55 0.21
C PHE A 131 -12.81 18.05 0.28
N LEU A 132 -12.30 17.34 -0.73
CA LEU A 132 -12.31 15.89 -0.81
C LEU A 132 -10.87 15.39 -0.86
N VAL A 133 -10.49 14.54 0.10
CA VAL A 133 -9.20 13.85 0.11
C VAL A 133 -9.43 12.40 -0.27
N VAL A 134 -8.86 11.98 -1.41
CA VAL A 134 -8.94 10.60 -1.89
C VAL A 134 -7.71 9.83 -1.40
N ALA A 135 -7.88 9.05 -0.34
CA ALA A 135 -6.85 8.22 0.30
C ALA A 135 -7.16 6.71 0.20
N SER A 136 -7.85 6.30 -0.88
CA SER A 136 -8.32 4.92 -1.11
C SER A 136 -7.21 3.93 -1.50
N GLY A 137 -6.05 4.44 -1.91
CA GLY A 137 -4.87 3.64 -2.28
C GLY A 137 -4.97 2.95 -3.64
N GLU A 138 -3.84 2.86 -4.33
CA GLU A 138 -3.75 2.35 -5.70
C GLU A 138 -3.74 0.81 -5.79
N ASN A 139 -3.32 0.12 -4.72
CA ASN A 139 -3.12 -1.33 -4.70
C ASN A 139 -4.34 -2.12 -4.17
N SER A 140 -5.51 -1.47 -4.11
CA SER A 140 -6.71 -2.04 -3.49
C SER A 140 -7.55 -2.90 -4.46
N ALA A 141 -7.38 -2.71 -5.77
CA ALA A 141 -8.07 -3.47 -6.81
C ALA A 141 -7.13 -4.53 -7.41
N GLU A 142 -7.64 -5.74 -7.55
CA GLU A 142 -6.91 -6.83 -8.21
C GLU A 142 -6.98 -6.65 -9.72
N ASN A 143 -5.87 -6.92 -10.40
CA ASN A 143 -5.82 -6.90 -11.86
C ASN A 143 -5.26 -8.24 -12.35
N ILE A 144 -6.17 -9.15 -12.69
CA ILE A 144 -5.82 -10.41 -13.35
C ILE A 144 -6.05 -10.20 -14.86
N PRO A 145 -4.98 -10.09 -15.67
CA PRO A 145 -5.15 -9.91 -17.10
C PRO A 145 -5.80 -11.14 -17.73
N MET A 146 -6.50 -10.93 -18.84
CA MET A 146 -7.02 -12.03 -19.64
C MET A 146 -5.86 -12.83 -20.24
N ILE A 147 -5.68 -14.06 -19.79
CA ILE A 147 -4.66 -14.98 -20.32
C ILE A 147 -5.37 -16.09 -21.09
N PRO A 148 -5.15 -16.24 -22.42
CA PRO A 148 -5.70 -17.33 -23.19
C PRO A 148 -5.37 -18.69 -22.57
N GLY A 149 -6.38 -19.55 -22.39
CA GLY A 149 -6.22 -20.89 -21.80
C GLY A 149 -6.18 -20.95 -20.26
N LEU A 150 -6.16 -19.81 -19.56
CA LEU A 150 -6.11 -19.79 -18.09
C LEU A 150 -7.35 -20.42 -17.44
N GLN A 151 -8.53 -20.25 -18.04
CA GLN A 151 -9.79 -20.83 -17.55
C GLN A 151 -9.83 -22.36 -17.64
N SER A 152 -9.05 -22.95 -18.54
CA SER A 152 -8.91 -24.40 -18.71
C SER A 152 -7.71 -24.97 -17.96
N PHE A 153 -6.96 -24.14 -17.23
CA PHE A 153 -5.82 -24.61 -16.45
C PHE A 153 -6.32 -25.45 -15.26
N PRO A 154 -5.88 -26.70 -15.11
CA PRO A 154 -6.41 -27.60 -14.08
C PRO A 154 -5.87 -27.30 -12.67
N GLY A 155 -4.88 -26.43 -12.53
CA GLY A 155 -4.30 -26.04 -11.25
C GLY A 155 -4.89 -24.74 -10.70
N ASP A 156 -4.49 -24.40 -9.48
CA ASP A 156 -4.96 -23.18 -8.82
C ASP A 156 -4.32 -21.92 -9.46
N VAL A 157 -5.15 -20.89 -9.63
CA VAL A 157 -4.74 -19.58 -10.10
C VAL A 157 -5.19 -18.55 -9.08
N ILE A 158 -4.24 -17.81 -8.51
CA ILE A 158 -4.52 -16.76 -7.53
C ILE A 158 -3.79 -15.47 -7.88
N HIS A 159 -4.38 -14.35 -7.52
CA HIS A 159 -3.69 -13.05 -7.50
C HIS A 159 -2.84 -12.91 -6.22
N CYS A 160 -1.81 -12.05 -6.27
CA CYS A 160 -0.89 -11.86 -5.15
C CYS A 160 -1.56 -11.35 -3.86
N SER A 161 -2.71 -10.69 -3.95
CA SER A 161 -3.55 -10.27 -2.82
C SER A 161 -4.12 -11.43 -1.99
N SER A 162 -4.29 -12.59 -2.63
CA SER A 162 -4.78 -13.82 -2.00
C SER A 162 -3.65 -14.70 -1.46
N TYR A 163 -2.40 -14.42 -1.84
CA TYR A 163 -1.23 -15.13 -1.34
C TYR A 163 -0.91 -14.76 0.12
N LYS A 164 -0.55 -15.76 0.94
CA LYS A 164 -0.17 -15.57 2.35
C LYS A 164 1.23 -16.02 2.69
N SER A 165 1.59 -17.24 2.29
CA SER A 165 2.88 -17.84 2.62
C SER A 165 3.21 -18.97 1.66
N GLY A 166 4.51 -19.14 1.40
CA GLY A 166 5.03 -20.21 0.54
C GLY A 166 4.88 -21.61 1.14
N LYS A 167 4.60 -21.70 2.45
CA LYS A 167 4.42 -22.98 3.17
C LYS A 167 3.38 -23.89 2.53
N SER A 168 2.29 -23.32 2.01
CA SER A 168 1.21 -24.08 1.39
C SER A 168 1.59 -24.70 0.04
N TYR A 169 2.77 -24.36 -0.50
CA TYR A 169 3.22 -24.74 -1.84
C TYR A 169 4.44 -25.67 -1.83
N TYR A 170 4.79 -26.24 -0.66
CA TYR A 170 5.93 -27.14 -0.54
C TYR A 170 5.85 -28.28 -1.58
N GLY A 171 6.92 -28.45 -2.37
CA GLY A 171 6.99 -29.49 -3.41
C GLY A 171 6.10 -29.26 -4.65
N MET A 172 5.32 -28.17 -4.70
CA MET A 172 4.48 -27.84 -5.86
C MET A 172 5.31 -27.15 -6.95
N ASN A 173 4.87 -27.28 -8.20
CA ASN A 173 5.37 -26.47 -9.31
C ASN A 173 4.57 -25.17 -9.37
N VAL A 174 5.22 -24.02 -9.16
CA VAL A 174 4.55 -22.71 -9.09
C VAL A 174 5.16 -21.76 -10.10
N LEU A 175 4.31 -21.14 -10.90
CA LEU A 175 4.69 -20.11 -11.87
C LEU A 175 4.22 -18.74 -11.38
N VAL A 176 5.16 -17.85 -11.08
CA VAL A 176 4.88 -16.47 -10.70
C VAL A 176 4.90 -15.61 -11.96
N VAL A 177 3.77 -14.97 -12.27
CA VAL A 177 3.65 -14.09 -13.44
C VAL A 177 3.88 -12.64 -13.03
N GLY A 178 5.02 -12.08 -13.45
CA GLY A 178 5.40 -10.69 -13.19
C GLY A 178 6.54 -10.53 -12.19
N SER A 179 7.38 -9.52 -12.44
CA SER A 179 8.62 -9.21 -11.72
C SER A 179 8.56 -7.89 -10.93
N GLY A 180 7.37 -7.43 -10.56
CA GLY A 180 7.25 -6.34 -9.58
C GLY A 180 7.71 -6.80 -8.19
N ASN A 181 7.81 -5.88 -7.23
CA ASN A 181 8.23 -6.19 -5.85
C ASN A 181 7.47 -7.38 -5.25
N SER A 182 6.14 -7.42 -5.41
CA SER A 182 5.32 -8.56 -4.96
C SER A 182 5.70 -9.87 -5.64
N GLY A 183 5.91 -9.88 -6.96
CA GLY A 183 6.25 -11.08 -7.71
C GLY A 183 7.62 -11.64 -7.31
N MET A 184 8.62 -10.76 -7.17
CA MET A 184 9.96 -11.15 -6.73
C MET A 184 9.96 -11.69 -5.29
N GLU A 185 9.27 -11.03 -4.36
CA GLU A 185 9.18 -11.49 -2.97
C GLU A 185 8.40 -12.81 -2.84
N ILE A 186 7.30 -12.97 -3.57
CA ILE A 186 6.53 -14.22 -3.59
C ILE A 186 7.34 -15.36 -4.20
N ALA A 187 8.02 -15.13 -5.33
CA ALA A 187 8.88 -16.14 -5.93
C ALA A 187 9.99 -16.59 -4.98
N TYR A 188 10.61 -15.63 -4.28
CA TYR A 188 11.62 -15.92 -3.28
C TYR A 188 11.05 -16.66 -2.05
N ASP A 189 9.87 -16.28 -1.57
CA ASP A 189 9.20 -16.94 -0.44
C ASP A 189 8.78 -18.37 -0.77
N LEU A 190 8.26 -18.62 -1.98
CA LEU A 190 7.93 -19.94 -2.49
C LEU A 190 9.17 -20.84 -2.57
N ALA A 191 10.25 -20.36 -3.20
CA ALA A 191 11.50 -21.10 -3.32
C ALA A 191 12.12 -21.41 -1.95
N ALA A 192 12.09 -20.45 -1.02
CA ALA A 192 12.59 -20.63 0.34
C ALA A 192 11.78 -21.68 1.14
N HIS A 193 10.52 -21.92 0.77
CA HIS A 193 9.66 -22.94 1.36
C HIS A 193 9.61 -24.24 0.52
N GLY A 194 10.53 -24.45 -0.41
CA GLY A 194 10.69 -25.72 -1.12
C GLY A 194 9.70 -25.94 -2.27
N ALA A 195 9.01 -24.90 -2.76
CA ALA A 195 8.26 -24.98 -4.01
C ALA A 195 9.22 -24.93 -5.21
N ASN A 196 8.95 -25.71 -6.26
CA ASN A 196 9.65 -25.59 -7.53
C ASN A 196 9.13 -24.36 -8.28
N THR A 197 9.85 -23.24 -8.14
CA THR A 197 9.34 -21.92 -8.48
C THR A 197 9.98 -21.38 -9.76
N SER A 198 9.15 -20.97 -10.71
CA SER A 198 9.55 -20.25 -11.92
C SER A 198 8.93 -18.85 -11.92
N ILE A 199 9.63 -17.86 -12.49
CA ILE A 199 9.13 -16.50 -12.64
C ILE A 199 9.12 -16.07 -14.10
N ILE A 200 8.02 -15.47 -14.56
CA ILE A 200 7.93 -14.85 -15.89
C ILE A 200 8.24 -13.37 -15.77
N ILE A 201 9.27 -12.95 -16.49
CA ILE A 201 9.71 -11.57 -16.61
C ILE A 201 9.49 -11.14 -18.06
N ARG A 202 8.52 -10.24 -18.30
CA ARG A 202 8.17 -9.79 -19.66
C ARG A 202 9.16 -8.76 -20.23
N SER A 203 9.80 -7.99 -19.36
CA SER A 203 10.62 -6.84 -19.76
C SER A 203 11.84 -6.73 -18.84
N PRO A 204 12.97 -6.17 -19.32
CA PRO A 204 14.15 -5.95 -18.49
C PRO A 204 13.83 -5.21 -17.19
N ILE A 205 14.52 -5.58 -16.12
CA ILE A 205 14.36 -4.97 -14.79
C ILE A 205 15.71 -4.51 -14.25
N HIS A 206 15.70 -3.46 -13.43
CA HIS A 206 16.83 -3.11 -12.59
C HIS A 206 16.67 -3.77 -11.22
N VAL A 207 17.68 -4.51 -10.80
CA VAL A 207 17.75 -5.08 -9.45
C VAL A 207 18.53 -4.12 -8.57
N MET A 208 17.90 -3.67 -7.48
CA MET A 208 18.47 -2.75 -6.51
C MET A 208 18.40 -3.37 -5.12
N THR A 209 19.48 -3.27 -4.35
CA THR A 209 19.44 -3.65 -2.93
C THR A 209 18.71 -2.59 -2.11
N LYS A 210 18.18 -2.98 -0.95
CA LYS A 210 17.50 -2.02 -0.06
C LYS A 210 18.47 -0.95 0.47
N GLU A 211 19.75 -1.28 0.56
CA GLU A 211 20.83 -0.39 0.98
C GLU A 211 21.11 0.67 -0.09
N LEU A 212 21.14 0.30 -1.37
CA LEU A 212 21.26 1.26 -2.49
C LEU A 212 20.07 2.20 -2.53
N ILE A 213 18.85 1.68 -2.38
CA ILE A 213 17.65 2.52 -2.34
C ILE A 213 17.70 3.49 -1.15
N ARG A 214 18.09 3.03 0.04
CA ARG A 214 18.26 3.89 1.22
C ARG A 214 19.29 5.00 0.99
N LEU A 215 20.43 4.67 0.38
CA LEU A 215 21.45 5.64 0.00
C LEU A 215 20.88 6.67 -0.98
N GLY A 216 20.21 6.20 -2.02
CA GLY A 216 19.56 7.02 -3.03
C GLY A 216 18.60 8.04 -2.44
N MET A 217 17.66 7.58 -1.62
CA MET A 217 16.70 8.44 -0.94
C MET A 217 17.36 9.46 0.00
N THR A 218 18.48 9.09 0.63
CA THR A 218 19.25 10.01 1.48
C THR A 218 19.91 11.10 0.64
N LEU A 219 20.51 10.75 -0.49
CA LEU A 219 21.17 11.68 -1.41
C LEU A 219 20.16 12.61 -2.10
N ALA A 220 18.99 12.10 -2.47
CA ALA A 220 17.92 12.87 -3.12
C ALA A 220 17.39 14.04 -2.28
N ARG A 221 17.62 14.04 -0.96
CA ARG A 221 17.31 15.19 -0.09
C ARG A 221 18.21 16.39 -0.32
N ARG A 222 19.38 16.20 -0.95
CA ARG A 222 20.43 17.24 -1.11
C ARG A 222 20.94 17.38 -2.53
N LEU A 223 20.71 16.39 -3.39
CA LEU A 223 21.23 16.33 -4.74
C LEU A 223 20.09 16.21 -5.78
N PRO A 224 20.30 16.70 -7.01
CA PRO A 224 19.37 16.49 -8.11
C PRO A 224 19.10 15.00 -8.39
N LEU A 225 17.84 14.65 -8.67
CA LEU A 225 17.42 13.25 -8.87
C LEU A 225 18.20 12.55 -9.99
N ASN A 226 18.45 13.23 -11.11
CA ASN A 226 19.22 12.66 -12.22
C ASN A 226 20.65 12.24 -11.83
N LEU A 227 21.30 12.98 -10.94
CA LEU A 227 22.62 12.64 -10.43
C LEU A 227 22.55 11.40 -9.53
N VAL A 228 21.56 11.36 -8.64
CA VAL A 228 21.32 10.23 -7.74
C VAL A 228 21.03 8.97 -8.54
N ASP A 229 20.12 9.04 -9.51
CA ASP A 229 19.74 7.89 -10.34
C ASP A 229 20.95 7.32 -11.09
N ASN A 230 21.77 8.19 -11.72
CA ASN A 230 22.99 7.75 -12.41
C ASN A 230 23.97 7.05 -11.45
N LEU A 231 24.14 7.58 -10.24
CA LEU A 231 25.00 6.96 -9.23
C LEU A 231 24.48 5.59 -8.80
N LEU A 232 23.17 5.46 -8.58
CA LEU A 232 22.55 4.18 -8.18
C LEU A 232 22.65 3.14 -9.29
N VAL A 233 22.37 3.50 -10.55
CA VAL A 233 22.48 2.59 -11.69
C VAL A 233 23.91 2.13 -11.88
N MET A 234 24.89 3.04 -11.78
CA MET A 234 26.30 2.68 -11.85
C MET A 234 26.70 1.73 -10.72
N ALA A 235 26.26 1.99 -9.48
CA ALA A 235 26.54 1.12 -8.34
C ALA A 235 25.88 -0.26 -8.50
N ALA A 236 24.64 -0.32 -8.99
CA ALA A 236 23.94 -1.57 -9.27
C ALA A 236 24.66 -2.38 -10.35
N ASN A 237 25.10 -1.74 -11.44
CA ASN A 237 25.87 -2.38 -12.50
C ASN A 237 27.22 -2.92 -11.99
N LEU A 238 27.86 -2.23 -11.04
CA LEU A 238 29.10 -2.72 -10.44
C LEU A 238 28.88 -3.95 -9.53
N ILE A 239 27.73 -4.03 -8.84
CA ILE A 239 27.42 -5.12 -7.91
C ILE A 239 26.90 -6.36 -8.65
N PHE A 240 25.98 -6.16 -9.60
CA PHE A 240 25.24 -7.24 -10.24
C PHE A 240 25.69 -7.54 -11.67
N GLY A 241 26.40 -6.61 -12.32
CA GLY A 241 26.74 -6.73 -13.73
C GLY A 241 25.49 -6.69 -14.64
N ASP A 242 25.66 -7.21 -15.85
CA ASP A 242 24.51 -7.56 -16.69
C ASP A 242 23.97 -8.91 -16.19
N LEU A 243 22.69 -8.93 -15.85
CA LEU A 243 22.00 -10.14 -15.39
C LEU A 243 21.48 -10.98 -16.57
N TYR A 244 21.86 -10.61 -17.81
CA TYR A 244 21.53 -11.28 -19.07
C TYR A 244 22.76 -11.52 -19.95
#